data_AF-A0A5C0YLX4-F1
#
_entry.id   AF-A0A5C0YLX4-F1
#
_cell.length_a   1.000
_cell.length_b   1.000
_cell.length_c   1.000
_cell.angle_alpha   90.00
_cell.angle_beta   90.00
_cell.angle_gamma   90.00
#
_symmetry.space_group_name_H-M   'P 1'
#
loop_
_entity.id
_entity.type
_entity.pdbx_description
1 polymer ?
#
loop_
_entity_poly.entity_id
_entity_poly.type
_entity_poly.pdbx_seq_one_letter_code
_entity_poly.pdbx_strand_id
1 'polypeptide(L)'
;MNYTLMPSLKHKALVEIAITLWNQDDAWDLASKFYFSSPILNVSERKREWQKVEDEVIKKVLKLPLPELLKKELSSFVEAIGWQILIWKQYHKNLLGGKDARASLSKLCWTPQGTIDKEKTAKILVQDENLDIAKRYRLACTYCLEDNILTLWKQISGRKLYGKDLRKIRINESPLVSFWSHHIEEETAQLGDIIRRYCQDDSVTHYEYAFRRSAVSGNEAATRYFLQKLTPEEKDKVLVRTAEYVAKRRCDCVSEFTDFSRENYIDVLCFLLSEMDREQQMEVFKSCSYEVLKCFLDWPWQSFFMETAQHMWAFLSEEGYDCLLRVIVNKMIDGNKDYNYQKLFGIFWQQGPSTHTKHVIDKCGSGGLLLLDLFKVEDVENIKLIFQDATPKEKERLIFCSRGQDICQDLIYGDRGGFIEFFIRECISSKNEMVKFREEFKERITWCCSREEFTKRKDKWDKFFQLLDNLIQENDKKRGIEGEESSPAKKLRSIELEEVTHSMKK
;
A
#
# COMPACT_ATOMS: atom_id res chain seq x y z
N MET A 1 18.16 13.53 0.89
CA MET A 1 17.00 13.64 1.80
C MET A 1 17.33 12.83 3.04
N ASN A 2 17.01 13.31 4.24
CA ASN A 2 17.24 12.55 5.46
C ASN A 2 15.91 11.94 5.95
N TYR A 3 15.80 10.61 5.88
CA TYR A 3 14.59 9.89 6.26
C TYR A 3 14.62 9.53 7.74
N THR A 4 14.33 10.52 8.59
CA THR A 4 14.25 10.32 10.05
C THR A 4 12.80 10.44 10.54
N LEU A 5 12.23 9.33 11.01
CA LEU A 5 10.86 9.31 11.56
C LEU A 5 10.80 9.94 12.95
N MET A 6 10.17 11.11 13.06
CA MET A 6 9.96 11.80 14.33
C MET A 6 8.46 11.87 14.68
N PRO A 7 7.90 10.84 15.35
CA PRO A 7 6.48 10.82 15.68
C PRO A 7 6.13 11.87 16.74
N SER A 8 4.92 12.43 16.63
CA SER A 8 4.39 13.37 17.61
C SER A 8 4.19 12.72 18.99
N LEU A 9 4.08 13.53 20.04
CA LEU A 9 3.80 13.02 21.39
C LEU A 9 2.49 12.22 21.43
N LYS A 10 1.46 12.70 20.72
CA LYS A 10 0.18 12.00 20.58
C LYS A 10 0.36 10.62 19.96
N HIS A 11 1.11 10.53 18.86
CA HIS A 11 1.41 9.25 18.21
C HIS A 11 2.13 8.30 19.17
N LYS A 12 3.20 8.75 19.82
CA LYS A 12 3.95 7.94 20.80
C LYS A 12 3.06 7.42 21.92
N ALA A 13 2.16 8.25 22.46
CA ALA A 13 1.22 7.86 23.50
C ALA A 13 0.22 6.79 23.01
N LEU A 14 -0.32 6.94 21.80
CA LEU A 14 -1.24 5.95 21.21
C LEU A 14 -0.55 4.62 20.94
N VAL A 15 0.69 4.67 20.41
CA VAL A 15 1.54 3.48 20.23
C VAL A 15 1.76 2.77 21.56
N GLU A 16 2.15 3.49 22.61
CA GLU A 16 2.43 2.90 23.92
C GLU A 16 1.19 2.21 24.54
N ILE A 17 0.02 2.83 24.40
CA ILE A 17 -1.24 2.22 24.85
C ILE A 17 -1.55 0.96 24.04
N ALA A 18 -1.41 1.01 22.71
CA ALA A 18 -1.66 -0.13 21.84
C ALA A 18 -0.69 -1.29 22.13
N ILE A 19 0.60 -1.02 22.36
CA ILE A 19 1.59 -2.01 22.80
C ILE A 19 1.16 -2.62 24.13
N THR A 20 0.73 -1.80 25.10
CA THR A 20 0.29 -2.27 26.42
C THR A 20 -0.89 -3.23 26.32
N LEU A 21 -1.83 -2.99 25.39
CA LEU A 21 -2.96 -3.86 25.14
C LEU A 21 -2.55 -5.22 24.53
N TRP A 22 -1.57 -5.20 23.62
CA TRP A 22 -0.97 -6.42 23.04
C TRP A 22 -0.11 -7.19 24.03
N ASN A 23 0.52 -6.50 24.99
CA ASN A 23 1.38 -7.10 26.01
C ASN A 23 0.64 -7.92 27.08
N GLN A 24 -0.68 -8.02 26.98
CA GLN A 24 -1.49 -8.82 27.90
C GLN A 24 -1.41 -10.31 27.56
N ASP A 25 -1.42 -11.17 28.59
CA ASP A 25 -1.20 -12.61 28.44
C ASP A 25 -2.18 -13.29 27.48
N ASP A 26 -3.45 -12.89 27.52
CA ASP A 26 -4.50 -13.43 26.65
C ASP A 26 -4.30 -13.03 25.19
N ALA A 27 -3.81 -11.81 24.92
CA ALA A 27 -3.46 -11.37 23.57
C ALA A 27 -2.28 -12.17 23.00
N TRP A 28 -1.24 -12.42 23.81
CA TRP A 28 -0.11 -13.26 23.39
C TRP A 28 -0.51 -14.73 23.21
N ASP A 29 -1.41 -15.24 24.02
CA ASP A 29 -1.95 -16.59 23.85
C ASP A 29 -2.69 -16.75 22.54
N LEU A 30 -3.54 -15.79 22.19
CA LEU A 30 -4.25 -15.78 20.90
C LEU A 30 -3.27 -15.67 19.73
N ALA A 31 -2.38 -14.67 19.79
CA ALA A 31 -1.40 -14.42 18.73
C ALA A 31 -0.45 -15.61 18.52
N SER A 32 0.02 -16.26 19.58
CA SER A 32 0.93 -17.41 19.49
C SER A 32 0.26 -18.64 18.88
N LYS A 33 -0.98 -18.95 19.29
CA LYS A 33 -1.76 -20.10 18.80
C LYS A 33 -2.36 -19.91 17.41
N PHE A 34 -2.39 -18.68 16.89
CA PHE A 34 -2.97 -18.40 15.58
C PHE A 34 -2.23 -19.11 14.42
N TYR A 35 -2.98 -19.72 13.51
CA TYR A 35 -2.47 -20.23 12.23
C TYR A 35 -3.50 -19.94 11.15
N PHE A 36 -3.03 -19.65 9.94
CA PHE A 36 -3.92 -19.54 8.79
C PHE A 36 -4.57 -20.87 8.47
N SER A 37 -5.83 -20.82 8.03
CA SER A 37 -6.57 -22.00 7.60
C SER A 37 -5.94 -22.67 6.38
N SER A 38 -5.30 -21.87 5.50
CA SER A 38 -4.63 -22.34 4.29
C SER A 38 -3.32 -21.58 4.04
N PRO A 39 -2.28 -22.25 3.51
CA PRO A 39 -1.03 -21.58 3.14
C PRO A 39 -1.17 -20.72 1.86
N ILE A 40 -2.22 -20.93 1.06
CA ILE A 40 -2.40 -20.32 -0.28
C ILE A 40 -3.30 -19.06 -0.21
N LEU A 41 -3.71 -18.63 0.99
CA LEU A 41 -4.55 -17.44 1.14
C LEU A 41 -3.89 -16.20 0.57
N ASN A 42 -4.67 -15.39 -0.15
CA ASN A 42 -4.24 -14.08 -0.62
C ASN A 42 -4.13 -13.09 0.56
N VAL A 43 -3.56 -11.90 0.32
CA VAL A 43 -3.30 -10.90 1.37
C VAL A 43 -4.58 -10.49 2.10
N SER A 44 -5.66 -10.22 1.38
CA SER A 44 -6.93 -9.79 1.95
C SER A 44 -7.61 -10.90 2.77
N GLU A 45 -7.45 -12.17 2.38
CA GLU A 45 -7.91 -13.33 3.18
C GLU A 45 -7.08 -13.51 4.45
N ARG A 46 -5.75 -13.43 4.36
CA ARG A 46 -4.87 -13.49 5.54
C ARG A 46 -5.20 -12.38 6.54
N LYS A 47 -5.43 -11.16 6.03
CA LYS A 47 -5.84 -10.03 6.86
C LYS A 47 -7.17 -10.30 7.57
N ARG A 48 -8.18 -10.82 6.86
CA ARG A 48 -9.47 -11.19 7.46
C ARG A 48 -9.36 -12.29 8.52
N GLU A 49 -8.51 -13.27 8.34
CA GLU A 49 -8.30 -14.29 9.37
C GLU A 49 -7.60 -13.73 10.61
N TRP A 50 -6.57 -12.91 10.40
CA TRP A 50 -5.83 -12.26 11.48
C TRP A 50 -6.66 -11.24 12.24
N GLN A 51 -7.59 -10.57 11.56
CA GLN A 51 -8.50 -9.59 12.16
C GLN A 51 -9.27 -10.16 13.35
N LYS A 52 -9.54 -11.47 13.38
CA LYS A 52 -10.16 -12.13 14.55
C LYS A 52 -9.32 -12.02 15.82
N VAL A 53 -8.00 -12.03 15.71
CA VAL A 53 -7.08 -11.82 16.83
C VAL A 53 -7.08 -10.34 17.24
N GLU A 54 -7.04 -9.45 16.25
CA GLU A 54 -7.06 -8.00 16.48
C GLU A 54 -8.37 -7.55 17.15
N ASP A 55 -9.51 -8.11 16.73
CA ASP A 55 -10.84 -7.83 17.27
C ASP A 55 -10.92 -8.10 18.78
N GLU A 56 -10.25 -9.14 19.29
CA GLU A 56 -10.22 -9.41 20.72
C GLU A 56 -9.44 -8.32 21.50
N VAL A 57 -8.40 -7.76 20.90
CA VAL A 57 -7.66 -6.62 21.48
C VAL A 57 -8.45 -5.32 21.33
N ILE A 58 -9.12 -5.11 20.19
CA ILE A 58 -9.98 -3.95 19.93
C ILE A 58 -11.17 -3.92 20.90
N LYS A 59 -11.76 -5.06 21.27
CA LYS A 59 -12.80 -5.11 22.32
C LYS A 59 -12.34 -4.47 23.64
N LYS A 60 -11.04 -4.52 23.94
CA LYS A 60 -10.46 -3.87 25.12
C LYS A 60 -10.36 -2.36 24.93
N VAL A 61 -9.98 -1.88 23.74
CA VAL A 61 -10.01 -0.46 23.37
C VAL A 61 -11.40 0.14 23.59
N LEU A 62 -12.45 -0.57 23.15
CA LEU A 62 -13.83 -0.11 23.28
C LEU A 62 -14.29 0.05 24.74
N LYS A 63 -13.69 -0.70 25.67
CA LYS A 63 -13.97 -0.63 27.11
C LYS A 63 -13.22 0.51 27.81
N LEU A 64 -12.22 1.12 27.18
CA LEU A 64 -11.49 2.24 27.77
C LEU A 64 -12.38 3.48 27.91
N PRO A 65 -12.23 4.28 28.98
CA PRO A 65 -12.98 5.52 29.18
C PRO A 65 -12.42 6.66 28.31
N LEU A 66 -12.37 6.45 26.99
CA LEU A 66 -11.85 7.40 26.01
C LEU A 66 -12.98 7.92 25.09
N PRO A 67 -12.86 9.15 24.57
CA PRO A 67 -13.72 9.65 23.50
C PRO A 67 -13.71 8.74 22.26
N GLU A 68 -14.84 8.66 21.56
CA GLU A 68 -15.02 7.74 20.42
C GLU A 68 -14.01 7.97 19.29
N LEU A 69 -13.67 9.23 19.01
CA LEU A 69 -12.65 9.57 18.02
C LEU A 69 -11.26 9.01 18.40
N LEU A 70 -10.89 9.08 19.68
CA LEU A 70 -9.63 8.52 20.16
C LEU A 70 -9.66 6.99 20.20
N LYS A 71 -10.82 6.37 20.46
CA LYS A 71 -10.98 4.92 20.33
C LYS A 71 -10.76 4.46 18.90
N LYS A 72 -11.36 5.15 17.92
CA LYS A 72 -11.18 4.83 16.49
C LYS A 72 -9.72 4.93 16.06
N GLU A 73 -9.04 6.00 16.49
CA GLU A 73 -7.61 6.19 16.22
C GLU A 73 -6.74 5.15 16.94
N LEU A 74 -7.00 4.86 18.21
CA LEU A 74 -6.27 3.82 18.95
C LEU A 74 -6.46 2.43 18.33
N SER A 75 -7.66 2.10 17.85
CA SER A 75 -7.93 0.85 17.15
C SER A 75 -7.08 0.70 15.89
N SER A 76 -6.84 1.78 15.12
CA SER A 76 -5.98 1.69 13.94
C SER A 76 -4.52 1.42 14.30
N PHE A 77 -4.03 1.95 15.43
CA PHE A 77 -2.71 1.59 15.97
C PHE A 77 -2.66 0.13 16.45
N VAL A 78 -3.71 -0.38 17.10
CA VAL A 78 -3.79 -1.78 17.53
C VAL A 78 -3.71 -2.73 16.32
N GLU A 79 -4.43 -2.43 15.24
CA GLU A 79 -4.35 -3.18 13.97
C GLU A 79 -2.94 -3.10 13.36
N ALA A 80 -2.36 -1.90 13.25
CA ALA A 80 -1.02 -1.73 12.68
C ALA A 80 0.06 -2.52 13.46
N ILE A 81 0.00 -2.48 14.79
CA ILE A 81 0.92 -3.23 15.68
C ILE A 81 0.65 -4.74 15.59
N GLY A 82 -0.62 -5.16 15.54
CA GLY A 82 -1.00 -6.54 15.31
C GLY A 82 -0.40 -7.10 14.03
N TRP A 83 -0.42 -6.32 12.95
CA TRP A 83 0.20 -6.69 11.69
C TRP A 83 1.73 -6.87 11.81
N GLN A 84 2.42 -6.01 12.57
CA GLN A 84 3.86 -6.17 12.83
C GLN A 84 4.18 -7.47 13.59
N ILE A 85 3.37 -7.82 14.60
CA ILE A 85 3.47 -9.10 15.33
C ILE A 85 3.34 -10.27 14.37
N LEU A 86 2.33 -10.22 13.49
CA LEU A 86 2.07 -11.27 12.51
C LEU A 86 3.23 -11.42 11.52
N ILE A 87 3.75 -10.31 10.98
CA ILE A 87 4.92 -10.32 10.08
C ILE A 87 6.12 -10.98 10.75
N TRP A 88 6.46 -10.55 11.98
CA TRP A 88 7.56 -11.12 12.74
C TRP A 88 7.39 -12.63 12.96
N LYS A 89 6.19 -13.03 13.38
CA LYS A 89 5.84 -14.42 13.63
C LYS A 89 5.97 -15.28 12.38
N GLN A 90 5.48 -14.79 11.24
CA GLN A 90 5.53 -15.52 9.97
C GLN A 90 6.97 -15.72 9.50
N TYR A 91 7.77 -14.65 9.51
CA TYR A 91 9.16 -14.70 9.09
C TYR A 91 9.97 -15.69 9.94
N HIS A 92 9.81 -15.63 11.26
CA HIS A 92 10.52 -16.51 12.18
C HIS A 92 9.80 -17.83 12.46
N LYS A 93 8.73 -18.21 11.74
CA LYS A 93 7.91 -19.40 12.08
C LYS A 93 8.74 -20.68 12.22
N ASN A 94 9.75 -20.87 11.36
CA ASN A 94 10.61 -22.06 11.41
C ASN A 94 11.62 -22.03 12.57
N LEU A 95 12.00 -20.83 13.03
CA LEU A 95 12.95 -20.64 14.12
C LEU A 95 12.24 -20.60 15.47
N LEU A 96 11.19 -19.79 15.59
CA LEU A 96 10.52 -19.40 16.83
C LEU A 96 9.07 -19.90 16.91
N GLY A 97 8.66 -20.85 16.06
CA GLY A 97 7.31 -21.42 16.08
C GLY A 97 7.07 -22.47 17.17
N GLY A 98 5.84 -22.96 17.23
CA GLY A 98 5.43 -24.03 18.16
C GLY A 98 5.56 -23.59 19.61
N LYS A 99 6.25 -24.39 20.44
CA LYS A 99 6.43 -24.11 21.88
C LYS A 99 7.17 -22.80 22.18
N ASP A 100 7.99 -22.31 21.25
CA ASP A 100 8.79 -21.09 21.45
C ASP A 100 8.03 -19.82 21.01
N ALA A 101 6.85 -19.96 20.39
CA ALA A 101 6.11 -18.84 19.81
C ALA A 101 5.67 -17.84 20.88
N ARG A 102 5.10 -18.32 22.00
CA ARG A 102 4.65 -17.42 23.08
C ARG A 102 5.84 -16.70 23.72
N ALA A 103 6.88 -17.44 24.11
CA ALA A 103 8.05 -16.90 24.79
C ALA A 103 8.80 -15.87 23.93
N SER A 104 8.85 -16.08 22.61
CA SER A 104 9.49 -15.13 21.69
C SER A 104 8.65 -13.87 21.48
N LEU A 105 7.33 -14.00 21.34
CA LEU A 105 6.44 -12.85 21.17
C LEU A 105 6.38 -11.95 22.42
N SER A 106 6.46 -12.52 23.62
CA SER A 106 6.50 -11.73 24.86
C SER A 106 7.79 -10.90 25.03
N LYS A 107 8.80 -11.07 24.17
CA LYS A 107 10.10 -10.40 24.22
C LYS A 107 10.30 -9.37 23.10
N LEU A 108 9.25 -9.06 22.35
CA LEU A 108 9.31 -8.06 21.30
C LEU A 108 9.68 -6.68 21.87
N CYS A 109 10.69 -6.06 21.27
CA CYS A 109 11.02 -4.66 21.50
C CYS A 109 10.32 -3.79 20.44
N TRP A 110 9.91 -2.60 20.85
CA TRP A 110 9.16 -1.68 20.01
C TRP A 110 9.91 -0.37 19.75
N THR A 111 9.76 0.16 18.54
CA THR A 111 10.20 1.50 18.17
C THR A 111 9.14 2.54 18.57
N PRO A 112 9.50 3.83 18.68
CA PRO A 112 8.53 4.90 18.91
C PRO A 112 7.43 5.04 17.83
N GLN A 113 7.61 4.40 16.66
CA GLN A 113 6.68 4.38 15.54
C GLN A 113 5.70 3.19 15.58
N GLY A 114 5.81 2.32 16.59
CA GLY A 114 4.97 1.13 16.69
C GLY A 114 5.38 0.00 15.74
N THR A 115 6.64 -0.01 15.29
CA THR A 115 7.23 -1.17 14.61
C THR A 115 8.10 -1.98 15.56
N ILE A 116 8.41 -3.22 15.20
CA ILE A 116 9.29 -4.06 16.01
C ILE A 116 10.74 -3.62 15.79
N ASP A 117 11.46 -3.34 16.87
CA ASP A 117 12.91 -3.19 16.84
C ASP A 117 13.54 -4.58 16.70
N LYS A 118 13.75 -4.98 15.44
CA LYS A 118 14.17 -6.34 15.07
C LYS A 118 15.55 -6.69 15.64
N GLU A 119 16.49 -5.74 15.60
CA GLU A 119 17.84 -5.95 16.11
C GLU A 119 17.85 -6.11 17.63
N LYS A 120 17.18 -5.21 18.36
CA LYS A 120 17.09 -5.29 19.83
C LYS A 120 16.32 -6.52 20.30
N THR A 121 15.24 -6.86 19.60
CA THR A 121 14.48 -8.10 19.84
C THR A 121 15.37 -9.32 19.62
N ALA A 122 16.13 -9.38 18.52
CA ALA A 122 17.03 -10.47 18.25
C ALA A 122 18.12 -10.60 19.32
N LYS A 123 18.71 -9.49 19.79
CA LYS A 123 19.71 -9.50 20.89
C LYS A 123 19.16 -10.14 22.15
N ILE A 124 17.94 -9.80 22.56
CA ILE A 124 17.28 -10.38 23.75
C ILE A 124 17.03 -11.88 23.54
N LEU A 125 16.52 -12.28 22.38
CA LEU A 125 16.22 -13.68 22.08
C LEU A 125 17.48 -14.55 21.99
N VAL A 126 18.56 -14.04 21.42
CA VAL A 126 19.84 -14.76 21.34
C VAL A 126 20.44 -15.05 22.72
N GLN A 127 20.14 -14.23 23.72
CA GLN A 127 20.57 -14.44 25.11
C GLN A 127 19.65 -15.40 25.89
N ASP A 128 18.50 -15.78 25.35
CA ASP A 128 17.55 -16.67 26.03
C ASP A 128 18.02 -18.13 25.99
N GLU A 129 18.54 -18.63 27.11
CA GLU A 129 19.01 -20.02 27.23
C GLU A 129 17.89 -21.06 27.07
N ASN A 130 16.62 -20.66 27.19
CA ASN A 130 15.48 -21.55 26.91
C ASN A 130 15.37 -21.89 25.41
N LEU A 131 15.94 -21.04 24.53
CA LEU A 131 15.99 -21.32 23.11
C LEU A 131 17.16 -22.25 22.77
N ASP A 132 16.87 -23.21 21.89
CA ASP A 132 17.87 -24.13 21.36
C ASP A 132 19.07 -23.37 20.77
N ILE A 133 20.27 -23.89 21.03
CA ILE A 133 21.52 -23.22 20.67
C ILE A 133 21.65 -22.98 19.16
N ALA A 134 21.14 -23.90 18.32
CA ALA A 134 21.18 -23.73 16.87
C ALA A 134 20.20 -22.64 16.41
N LYS A 135 19.04 -22.50 17.08
CA LYS A 135 18.11 -21.38 16.82
C LYS A 135 18.73 -20.03 17.18
N ARG A 136 19.38 -19.96 18.35
CA ARG A 136 20.12 -18.76 18.78
C ARG A 136 21.22 -18.39 17.80
N TYR A 137 22.00 -19.37 17.33
CA TYR A 137 23.05 -19.16 16.34
C TYR A 137 22.48 -18.61 15.02
N ARG A 138 21.42 -19.23 14.48
CA ARG A 138 20.77 -18.75 13.25
C ARG A 138 20.27 -17.32 13.41
N LEU A 139 19.63 -17.00 14.54
CA LEU A 139 19.14 -15.66 14.81
C LEU A 139 20.29 -14.63 14.90
N ALA A 140 21.38 -15.00 15.58
CA ALA A 140 22.58 -14.17 15.65
C ALA A 140 23.16 -13.89 14.25
N CYS A 141 23.26 -14.90 13.39
CA CYS A 141 23.71 -14.74 12.01
C CYS A 141 22.77 -13.87 11.16
N THR A 142 21.44 -14.07 11.28
CA THR A 142 20.45 -13.26 10.56
C THR A 142 20.57 -11.77 10.90
N TYR A 143 20.84 -11.43 12.16
CA TYR A 143 20.96 -10.04 12.62
C TYR A 143 22.40 -9.56 12.82
N CYS A 144 23.39 -10.29 12.29
CA CYS A 144 24.81 -9.95 12.33
C CYS A 144 25.34 -9.61 13.75
N LEU A 145 24.92 -10.37 14.75
CA LEU A 145 25.36 -10.20 16.15
C LEU A 145 26.73 -10.88 16.37
N GLU A 146 27.78 -10.30 15.77
CA GLU A 146 29.15 -10.87 15.64
C GLU A 146 29.68 -11.55 16.91
N ASP A 147 29.65 -10.87 18.06
CA ASP A 147 30.12 -11.42 19.34
C ASP A 147 29.36 -12.68 19.78
N ASN A 148 28.03 -12.66 19.59
CA ASN A 148 27.18 -13.80 19.90
C ASN A 148 27.42 -14.94 18.90
N ILE A 149 27.62 -14.63 17.62
CA ILE A 149 27.91 -15.63 16.58
C ILE A 149 29.17 -16.42 16.96
N LEU A 150 30.28 -15.71 17.27
CA LEU A 150 31.55 -16.35 17.63
C LEU A 150 31.43 -17.20 18.91
N THR A 151 30.70 -16.70 19.90
CA THR A 151 30.49 -17.40 21.18
C THR A 151 29.65 -18.66 20.99
N LEU A 152 28.53 -18.56 20.26
CA LEU A 152 27.63 -19.68 20.01
C LEU A 152 28.28 -20.73 19.11
N TRP A 153 29.06 -20.31 18.11
CA TRP A 153 29.79 -21.22 17.24
C TRP A 153 30.76 -22.10 18.02
N LYS A 154 31.56 -21.53 18.94
CA LYS A 154 32.47 -22.31 19.81
C LYS A 154 31.71 -23.35 20.65
N GLN A 155 30.55 -22.98 21.19
CA GLN A 155 29.72 -23.89 21.98
C GLN A 155 29.10 -25.01 21.13
N ILE A 156 28.72 -24.71 19.88
CA ILE A 156 28.21 -25.70 18.93
C ILE A 156 29.33 -26.65 18.49
N SER A 157 30.50 -26.15 18.11
CA SER A 157 31.63 -26.99 17.67
C SER A 157 32.15 -27.91 18.77
N GLY A 158 32.01 -27.52 20.05
CA GLY A 158 32.30 -28.37 21.20
C GLY A 158 31.25 -29.45 21.49
N ARG A 159 30.03 -29.31 20.95
CA ARG A 159 28.94 -30.29 21.08
C ARG A 159 28.71 -30.95 19.73
N LYS A 160 29.19 -32.19 19.52
CA LYS A 160 28.77 -33.00 18.36
C LYS A 160 27.24 -32.99 18.31
N LEU A 161 26.67 -32.17 17.42
CA LEU A 161 25.22 -31.98 17.31
C LEU A 161 24.62 -33.35 17.01
N TYR A 162 23.87 -33.89 17.97
CA TYR A 162 23.24 -35.20 17.91
C TYR A 162 22.60 -35.43 16.53
N GLY A 163 23.26 -36.24 15.69
CA GLY A 163 22.70 -36.89 14.51
C GLY A 163 22.41 -36.04 13.26
N LYS A 164 22.70 -34.74 13.21
CA LYS A 164 22.61 -33.95 11.96
C LYS A 164 23.96 -33.36 11.60
N ASP A 165 24.51 -33.85 10.50
CA ASP A 165 25.65 -33.26 9.79
C ASP A 165 25.53 -31.73 9.79
N LEU A 166 26.59 -31.03 10.22
CA LEU A 166 26.76 -29.59 10.00
C LEU A 166 26.59 -29.24 8.51
N ARG A 167 26.81 -30.22 7.61
CA ARG A 167 26.55 -30.11 6.16
C ARG A 167 25.06 -30.07 5.79
N LYS A 168 24.14 -30.65 6.59
CA LYS A 168 22.68 -30.57 6.37
C LYS A 168 22.08 -29.24 6.82
N ILE A 169 22.74 -28.54 7.75
CA ILE A 169 22.46 -27.15 8.13
C ILE A 169 22.68 -26.24 6.90
N ARG A 170 23.72 -26.49 6.10
CA ARG A 170 24.15 -25.60 4.99
C ARG A 170 23.22 -25.49 3.76
N ILE A 171 22.30 -26.43 3.49
CA ILE A 171 21.65 -26.53 2.16
C ILE A 171 20.29 -25.79 2.05
N ASN A 172 19.62 -25.49 3.17
CA ASN A 172 18.30 -24.81 3.19
C ASN A 172 18.28 -23.56 4.12
N GLU A 173 19.43 -22.96 4.40
CA GLU A 173 19.57 -21.88 5.37
C GLU A 173 19.65 -20.49 4.75
N SER A 174 19.33 -19.48 5.57
CA SER A 174 19.47 -18.07 5.18
C SER A 174 20.88 -17.81 4.64
N PRO A 175 21.03 -17.05 3.53
CA PRO A 175 22.33 -16.71 2.96
C PRO A 175 23.32 -16.15 3.99
N LEU A 176 22.82 -15.43 5.00
CA LEU A 176 23.65 -14.88 6.08
C LEU A 176 24.20 -15.95 7.02
N VAL A 177 23.42 -16.99 7.33
CA VAL A 177 23.90 -18.11 8.14
C VAL A 177 24.99 -18.88 7.39
N SER A 178 24.80 -19.08 6.08
CA SER A 178 25.82 -19.68 5.22
C SER A 178 27.08 -18.81 5.18
N PHE A 179 26.95 -17.50 4.96
CA PHE A 179 28.06 -16.55 4.96
C PHE A 179 28.87 -16.65 6.25
N TRP A 180 28.22 -16.51 7.41
CA TRP A 180 28.89 -16.52 8.71
C TRP A 180 29.58 -17.85 9.00
N SER A 181 28.96 -18.98 8.64
CA SER A 181 29.54 -20.30 8.88
C SER A 181 30.82 -20.52 8.07
N HIS A 182 30.86 -20.15 6.79
CA HIS A 182 32.07 -20.26 5.97
C HIS A 182 33.13 -19.21 6.35
N HIS A 183 32.70 -18.01 6.76
CA HIS A 183 33.61 -16.94 7.18
C HIS A 183 34.40 -17.33 8.44
N ILE A 184 33.74 -17.94 9.43
CA ILE A 184 34.37 -18.36 10.69
C ILE A 184 35.28 -19.57 10.51
N GLU A 185 34.94 -20.50 9.62
CA GLU A 185 35.77 -21.67 9.32
C GLU A 185 36.96 -21.32 8.39
N GLU A 186 37.14 -20.05 8.01
CA GLU A 186 38.14 -19.59 7.04
C GLU A 186 38.05 -20.31 5.67
N GLU A 187 36.87 -20.85 5.33
CA GLU A 187 36.59 -21.57 4.08
C GLU A 187 36.39 -20.62 2.89
N THR A 188 37.36 -19.73 2.67
CA THR A 188 37.35 -18.66 1.66
C THR A 188 37.11 -19.16 0.24
N ALA A 189 37.59 -20.36 -0.11
CA ALA A 189 37.35 -20.99 -1.41
C ALA A 189 35.87 -21.33 -1.64
N GLN A 190 35.19 -21.87 -0.63
CA GLN A 190 33.76 -22.23 -0.73
C GLN A 190 32.89 -20.96 -0.80
N LEU A 191 33.25 -19.94 -0.03
CA LEU A 191 32.58 -18.65 -0.08
C LEU A 191 32.79 -17.96 -1.45
N GLY A 192 34.00 -18.05 -2.01
CA GLY A 192 34.31 -17.57 -3.37
C GLY A 192 33.48 -18.26 -4.45
N ASP A 193 33.28 -19.58 -4.36
CA ASP A 193 32.41 -20.31 -5.30
C ASP A 193 30.93 -19.91 -5.17
N ILE A 194 30.44 -19.63 -3.96
CA ILE A 194 29.09 -19.10 -3.74
C ILE A 194 28.98 -17.72 -4.40
N ILE A 195 29.91 -16.81 -4.12
CA ILE A 195 29.92 -15.45 -4.68
C ILE A 195 29.94 -15.50 -6.21
N ARG A 196 30.82 -16.31 -6.82
CA ARG A 196 30.92 -16.45 -8.28
C ARG A 196 29.60 -16.91 -8.89
N ARG A 197 28.93 -17.90 -8.30
CA ARG A 197 27.64 -18.41 -8.79
C ARG A 197 26.53 -17.35 -8.75
N TYR A 198 26.52 -16.50 -7.72
CA TYR A 198 25.47 -15.50 -7.53
C TYR A 198 25.74 -14.18 -8.25
N CYS A 199 26.97 -13.67 -8.18
CA CYS A 199 27.32 -12.36 -8.69
C CYS A 199 27.83 -12.38 -10.13
N GLN A 200 28.30 -13.54 -10.62
CA GLN A 200 28.92 -13.69 -11.95
C GLN A 200 30.07 -12.71 -12.19
N ASP A 201 30.71 -12.25 -11.10
CA ASP A 201 31.77 -11.25 -11.10
C ASP A 201 32.79 -11.63 -10.02
N ASP A 202 34.00 -11.97 -10.45
CA ASP A 202 35.10 -12.39 -9.57
C ASP A 202 35.70 -11.21 -8.77
N SER A 203 35.30 -9.96 -9.06
CA SER A 203 35.74 -8.76 -8.33
C SER A 203 34.93 -8.46 -7.06
N VAL A 204 33.81 -9.18 -6.83
CA VAL A 204 32.92 -8.94 -5.69
C VAL A 204 33.54 -9.51 -4.41
N THR A 205 33.75 -8.65 -3.41
CA THR A 205 34.24 -9.08 -2.10
C THR A 205 33.16 -9.81 -1.31
N HIS A 206 33.58 -10.58 -0.31
CA HIS A 206 32.64 -11.32 0.54
C HIS A 206 31.70 -10.39 1.33
N TYR A 207 32.18 -9.24 1.78
CA TYR A 207 31.34 -8.23 2.42
C TYR A 207 30.43 -7.53 1.42
N GLU A 208 30.88 -7.24 0.18
CA GLU A 208 30.02 -6.71 -0.88
C GLU A 208 28.85 -7.67 -1.18
N TYR A 209 29.13 -8.98 -1.28
CA TYR A 209 28.11 -10.02 -1.44
C TYR A 209 27.11 -10.02 -0.27
N ALA A 210 27.60 -10.03 0.97
CA ALA A 210 26.75 -10.07 2.16
C ALA A 210 25.89 -8.80 2.31
N PHE A 211 26.45 -7.64 1.98
CA PHE A 211 25.73 -6.37 1.90
C PHE A 211 24.58 -6.44 0.88
N ARG A 212 24.86 -6.86 -0.36
CA ARG A 212 23.81 -6.99 -1.38
C ARG A 212 22.74 -7.98 -0.94
N ARG A 213 23.11 -9.17 -0.45
CA ARG A 213 22.16 -10.19 -0.03
C ARG A 213 21.30 -9.76 1.16
N SER A 214 21.86 -9.04 2.13
CA SER A 214 21.08 -8.51 3.25
C SER A 214 20.09 -7.42 2.79
N ALA A 215 20.52 -6.53 1.89
CA ALA A 215 19.65 -5.47 1.37
C ALA A 215 18.47 -6.03 0.57
N VAL A 216 18.74 -6.92 -0.39
CA VAL A 216 17.70 -7.48 -1.27
C VAL A 216 16.78 -8.48 -0.58
N SER A 217 17.14 -8.94 0.62
CA SER A 217 16.26 -9.74 1.47
C SER A 217 15.44 -8.89 2.44
N GLY A 218 15.54 -7.55 2.42
CA GLY A 218 14.78 -6.66 3.30
C GLY A 218 15.30 -6.60 4.75
N ASN A 219 16.56 -6.98 4.98
CA ASN A 219 17.18 -7.01 6.32
C ASN A 219 18.01 -5.76 6.58
N GLU A 220 17.38 -4.73 7.12
CA GLU A 220 18.00 -3.42 7.38
C GLU A 220 19.18 -3.51 8.38
N ALA A 221 19.04 -4.27 9.47
CA ALA A 221 20.11 -4.41 10.47
C ALA A 221 21.39 -5.02 9.88
N ALA A 222 21.24 -6.12 9.12
CA ALA A 222 22.37 -6.74 8.45
C ALA A 222 22.94 -5.85 7.33
N THR A 223 22.08 -5.13 6.61
CA THR A 223 22.51 -4.19 5.56
C THR A 223 23.40 -3.09 6.14
N ARG A 224 22.97 -2.49 7.26
CA ARG A 224 23.76 -1.49 7.98
C ARG A 224 25.09 -2.05 8.45
N TYR A 225 25.08 -3.24 9.05
CA TYR A 225 26.29 -3.91 9.53
C TYR A 225 27.30 -4.11 8.40
N PHE A 226 26.88 -4.66 7.26
CA PHE A 226 27.80 -4.96 6.16
C PHE A 226 28.25 -3.70 5.42
N LEU A 227 27.43 -2.66 5.32
CA LEU A 227 27.85 -1.38 4.74
C LEU A 227 29.06 -0.80 5.51
N GLN A 228 29.08 -0.91 6.84
CA GLN A 228 30.20 -0.44 7.66
C GLN A 228 31.51 -1.21 7.41
N LYS A 229 31.44 -2.41 6.83
CA LYS A 229 32.62 -3.24 6.50
C LYS A 229 33.17 -2.98 5.09
N LEU A 230 32.44 -2.22 4.26
CA LEU A 230 32.88 -1.88 2.90
C LEU A 230 33.86 -0.69 2.89
N THR A 231 34.79 -0.68 1.94
CA THR A 231 35.64 0.50 1.67
C THR A 231 34.83 1.63 1.02
N PRO A 232 35.30 2.89 1.05
CA PRO A 232 34.63 4.00 0.36
C PRO A 232 34.38 3.72 -1.13
N GLU A 233 35.35 3.13 -1.82
CA GLU A 233 35.26 2.81 -3.25
C GLU A 233 34.20 1.72 -3.53
N GLU A 234 34.12 0.71 -2.64
CA GLU A 234 33.08 -0.31 -2.72
C GLU A 234 31.69 0.31 -2.51
N LYS A 235 31.54 1.20 -1.51
CA LYS A 235 30.27 1.88 -1.22
C LYS A 235 29.78 2.67 -2.43
N ASP A 236 30.63 3.51 -3.02
CA ASP A 236 30.28 4.32 -4.19
C ASP A 236 29.87 3.44 -5.38
N LYS A 237 30.51 2.27 -5.56
CA LYS A 237 30.16 1.30 -6.61
C LYS A 237 28.79 0.66 -6.41
N VAL A 238 28.37 0.39 -5.17
CA VAL A 238 27.23 -0.50 -4.90
C VAL A 238 25.97 0.17 -4.38
N LEU A 239 26.05 1.34 -3.77
CA LEU A 239 24.92 1.98 -3.09
C LEU A 239 23.73 2.19 -4.02
N VAL A 240 23.91 2.90 -5.13
CA VAL A 240 22.84 3.25 -6.09
C VAL A 240 22.18 1.97 -6.63
N ARG A 241 22.98 1.06 -7.19
CA ARG A 241 22.49 -0.19 -7.78
C ARG A 241 21.73 -1.05 -6.77
N THR A 242 22.18 -1.08 -5.52
CA THR A 242 21.52 -1.86 -4.47
C THR A 242 20.18 -1.23 -4.10
N ALA A 243 20.10 0.11 -3.95
CA ALA A 243 18.83 0.79 -3.67
C ALA A 243 17.80 0.60 -4.79
N GLU A 244 18.23 0.72 -6.05
CA GLU A 244 17.37 0.44 -7.21
C GLU A 244 16.83 -1.00 -7.17
N TYR A 245 17.68 -1.97 -6.83
CA TYR A 245 17.26 -3.37 -6.74
C TYR A 245 16.30 -3.60 -5.56
N VAL A 246 16.54 -2.97 -4.40
CA VAL A 246 15.62 -3.04 -3.25
C VAL A 246 14.24 -2.47 -3.61
N ALA A 247 14.19 -1.32 -4.29
CA ALA A 247 12.93 -0.71 -4.73
C ALA A 247 12.17 -1.63 -5.71
N LYS A 248 12.87 -2.19 -6.71
CA LYS A 248 12.27 -3.14 -7.66
C LYS A 248 11.80 -4.41 -6.99
N ARG A 249 12.61 -4.98 -6.10
CA ARG A 249 12.30 -6.22 -5.38
C ARG A 249 11.05 -6.12 -4.52
N ARG A 250 10.74 -4.93 -3.97
CA ARG A 250 9.48 -4.65 -3.28
C ARG A 250 8.26 -4.85 -4.18
N CYS A 251 8.40 -4.59 -5.48
CA CYS A 251 7.34 -4.69 -6.48
C CYS A 251 7.22 -6.09 -7.10
N ASP A 252 8.29 -6.88 -7.05
CA ASP A 252 8.32 -8.23 -7.61
C ASP A 252 7.35 -9.18 -6.91
N CYS A 253 6.76 -10.08 -7.69
CA CYS A 253 5.91 -11.14 -7.16
C CYS A 253 6.71 -12.29 -6.52
N VAL A 254 8.02 -12.38 -6.82
CA VAL A 254 8.89 -13.48 -6.43
C VAL A 254 9.67 -13.10 -5.16
N SER A 255 9.32 -13.70 -4.03
CA SER A 255 10.11 -13.64 -2.80
C SER A 255 10.80 -14.99 -2.56
N GLU A 256 12.06 -14.98 -2.15
CA GLU A 256 12.71 -16.18 -1.63
C GLU A 256 12.14 -16.52 -0.25
N PHE A 257 12.18 -17.80 0.15
CA PHE A 257 11.67 -18.23 1.46
C PHE A 257 12.36 -17.53 2.64
N THR A 258 13.58 -17.03 2.43
CA THR A 258 14.40 -16.37 3.45
C THR A 258 14.27 -14.85 3.44
N ASP A 259 13.53 -14.28 2.49
CA ASP A 259 13.31 -12.84 2.38
C ASP A 259 12.38 -12.36 3.50
N PHE A 260 12.68 -11.19 4.05
CA PHE A 260 11.77 -10.50 4.95
C PHE A 260 10.48 -10.14 4.20
N SER A 261 9.41 -9.89 4.97
CA SER A 261 8.16 -9.41 4.39
C SER A 261 8.40 -8.13 3.58
N ARG A 262 7.60 -7.95 2.53
CA ARG A 262 7.77 -6.86 1.55
C ARG A 262 7.80 -5.48 2.21
N GLU A 263 7.06 -5.29 3.29
CA GLU A 263 7.01 -4.06 4.07
C GLU A 263 8.35 -3.69 4.73
N ASN A 264 9.33 -4.60 4.80
CA ASN A 264 10.65 -4.32 5.37
C ASN A 264 11.64 -3.72 4.35
N TYR A 265 11.31 -3.77 3.06
CA TYR A 265 12.18 -3.22 2.01
C TYR A 265 12.28 -1.70 2.09
N ILE A 266 11.24 -1.01 2.57
CA ILE A 266 11.28 0.44 2.75
C ILE A 266 12.27 0.84 3.85
N ASP A 267 12.40 0.07 4.94
CA ASP A 267 13.41 0.35 5.98
C ASP A 267 14.83 0.33 5.38
N VAL A 268 15.12 -0.69 4.56
CA VAL A 268 16.39 -0.81 3.83
C VAL A 268 16.57 0.35 2.85
N LEU A 269 15.54 0.67 2.05
CA LEU A 269 15.61 1.72 1.05
C LEU A 269 15.85 3.10 1.70
N CYS A 270 15.12 3.44 2.76
CA CYS A 270 15.30 4.68 3.50
C CYS A 270 16.70 4.79 4.12
N PHE A 271 17.23 3.68 4.65
CA PHE A 271 18.62 3.63 5.11
C PHE A 271 19.60 3.92 3.97
N LEU A 272 19.51 3.18 2.86
CA LEU A 272 20.42 3.36 1.71
C LEU A 272 20.34 4.77 1.12
N LEU A 273 19.14 5.33 0.97
CA LEU A 273 18.97 6.70 0.48
C LEU A 273 19.57 7.73 1.44
N SER A 274 19.58 7.47 2.75
CA SER A 274 20.16 8.38 3.74
C SER A 274 21.70 8.36 3.74
N GLU A 275 22.30 7.26 3.26
CA GLU A 275 23.75 7.13 3.06
C GLU A 275 24.25 7.72 1.73
N MET A 276 23.33 8.14 0.86
CA MET A 276 23.64 8.70 -0.46
C MET A 276 23.69 10.22 -0.46
N ASP A 277 24.57 10.77 -1.29
CA ASP A 277 24.52 12.17 -1.66
C ASP A 277 23.30 12.49 -2.56
N ARG A 278 23.14 13.76 -2.90
CA ARG A 278 21.99 14.21 -3.70
C ARG A 278 22.03 13.68 -5.13
N GLU A 279 23.19 13.57 -5.76
CA GLU A 279 23.31 13.11 -7.15
C GLU A 279 22.95 11.63 -7.25
N GLN A 280 23.48 10.82 -6.33
CA GLN A 280 23.16 9.40 -6.20
C GLN A 280 21.67 9.16 -5.92
N GLN A 281 21.04 9.92 -5.01
CA GLN A 281 19.60 9.83 -4.75
C GLN A 281 18.79 10.13 -6.02
N MET A 282 19.17 11.16 -6.77
CA MET A 282 18.49 11.54 -8.00
C MET A 282 18.64 10.48 -9.10
N GLU A 283 19.76 9.77 -9.15
CA GLU A 283 19.94 8.63 -10.04
C GLU A 283 18.92 7.53 -9.74
N VAL A 284 18.79 7.15 -8.46
CA VAL A 284 17.78 6.16 -8.01
C VAL A 284 16.36 6.62 -8.35
N PHE A 285 16.04 7.89 -8.06
CA PHE A 285 14.71 8.45 -8.33
C PHE A 285 14.37 8.49 -9.82
N LYS A 286 15.36 8.75 -10.68
CA LYS A 286 15.18 8.73 -12.13
C LYS A 286 14.96 7.31 -12.65
N SER A 287 15.69 6.34 -12.12
CA SER A 287 15.64 4.95 -12.57
C SER A 287 14.42 4.17 -12.06
N CYS A 288 13.93 4.47 -10.86
CA CYS A 288 12.95 3.65 -10.13
C CYS A 288 11.81 4.49 -9.53
N SER A 289 11.31 5.46 -10.30
CA SER A 289 10.44 6.50 -9.76
C SER A 289 9.15 5.95 -9.13
N TYR A 290 8.50 5.04 -9.84
CA TYR A 290 7.29 4.34 -9.39
C TYR A 290 7.57 3.44 -8.17
N GLU A 291 8.63 2.63 -8.24
CA GLU A 291 8.97 1.63 -7.24
C GLU A 291 9.31 2.27 -5.90
N VAL A 292 10.10 3.35 -5.91
CA VAL A 292 10.47 4.10 -4.71
C VAL A 292 9.22 4.69 -4.05
N LEU A 293 8.38 5.41 -4.80
CA LEU A 293 7.14 5.99 -4.24
C LEU A 293 6.20 4.93 -3.69
N LYS A 294 6.10 3.78 -4.35
CA LYS A 294 5.30 2.66 -3.86
C LYS A 294 5.81 2.12 -2.52
N CYS A 295 7.14 2.10 -2.28
CA CYS A 295 7.70 1.71 -0.99
C CYS A 295 7.25 2.66 0.14
N PHE A 296 7.15 3.96 -0.14
CA PHE A 296 6.67 4.96 0.83
C PHE A 296 5.18 4.82 1.19
N LEU A 297 4.41 3.94 0.54
CA LEU A 297 3.02 3.66 0.94
C LEU A 297 2.91 2.61 2.07
N ASP A 298 4.03 2.06 2.52
CA ASP A 298 4.11 1.11 3.63
C ASP A 298 4.34 1.81 4.97
N TRP A 299 3.72 1.27 6.01
CA TRP A 299 3.86 1.76 7.38
C TRP A 299 5.30 1.58 7.88
N PRO A 300 5.90 2.57 8.56
CA PRO A 300 5.34 3.86 8.99
C PRO A 300 5.74 5.08 8.11
N TRP A 301 6.11 4.86 6.85
CA TRP A 301 6.82 5.85 6.03
C TRP A 301 5.91 6.77 5.19
N GLN A 302 4.58 6.60 5.28
CA GLN A 302 3.61 7.30 4.43
C GLN A 302 3.65 8.83 4.54
N SER A 303 4.11 9.37 5.67
CA SER A 303 4.27 10.82 5.84
C SER A 303 5.29 11.42 4.86
N PHE A 304 6.28 10.63 4.41
CA PHE A 304 7.31 11.07 3.47
C PHE A 304 6.91 10.91 2.00
N PHE A 305 5.79 10.24 1.71
CA PHE A 305 5.38 9.94 0.34
C PHE A 305 5.29 11.21 -0.52
N MET A 306 4.59 12.24 -0.05
CA MET A 306 4.38 13.47 -0.82
C MET A 306 5.66 14.30 -0.95
N GLU A 307 6.46 14.39 0.12
CA GLU A 307 7.76 15.08 0.08
C GLU A 307 8.68 14.42 -0.96
N THR A 308 8.71 13.10 -0.99
CA THR A 308 9.49 12.32 -1.96
C THR A 308 8.94 12.50 -3.38
N ALA A 309 7.62 12.46 -3.57
CA ALA A 309 6.97 12.65 -4.87
C ALA A 309 7.31 13.99 -5.54
N GLN A 310 7.48 15.06 -4.75
CA GLN A 310 7.85 16.39 -5.27
C GLN A 310 9.18 16.39 -6.04
N HIS A 311 10.10 15.49 -5.69
CA HIS A 311 11.39 15.36 -6.38
C HIS A 311 11.32 14.49 -7.64
N MET A 312 10.18 13.86 -7.90
CA MET A 312 10.09 12.73 -8.83
C MET A 312 9.07 12.94 -9.96
N TRP A 313 8.30 14.04 -9.93
CA TRP A 313 7.31 14.33 -10.97
C TRP A 313 7.86 14.32 -12.40
N ALA A 314 9.10 14.79 -12.59
CA ALA A 314 9.75 14.82 -13.90
C ALA A 314 10.16 13.43 -14.43
N PHE A 315 10.24 12.42 -13.55
CA PHE A 315 10.67 11.05 -13.90
C PHE A 315 9.55 10.03 -13.76
N LEU A 316 8.45 10.38 -13.09
CA LEU A 316 7.29 9.52 -12.96
C LEU A 316 6.56 9.47 -14.30
N SER A 317 6.40 8.28 -14.87
CA SER A 317 5.61 8.09 -16.08
C SER A 317 4.11 8.22 -15.79
N GLU A 318 3.33 8.50 -16.82
CA GLU A 318 1.86 8.55 -16.72
C GLU A 318 1.28 7.22 -16.21
N GLU A 319 1.81 6.09 -16.70
CA GLU A 319 1.43 4.74 -16.24
C GLU A 319 1.83 4.49 -14.78
N GLY A 320 3.01 4.95 -14.37
CA GLY A 320 3.48 4.84 -12.98
C GLY A 320 2.59 5.63 -12.01
N TYR A 321 2.12 6.81 -12.45
CA TYR A 321 1.18 7.64 -11.70
C TYR A 321 -0.19 6.96 -11.53
N ASP A 322 -0.77 6.43 -12.61
CA ASP A 322 -2.00 5.62 -12.54
C ASP A 322 -1.83 4.42 -11.59
N CYS A 323 -0.72 3.70 -11.72
CA CYS A 323 -0.43 2.56 -10.86
C CYS A 323 -0.34 2.96 -9.38
N LEU A 324 0.27 4.10 -9.04
CA LEU A 324 0.34 4.58 -7.65
C LEU A 324 -1.04 4.95 -7.10
N LEU A 325 -1.88 5.65 -7.86
CA LEU A 325 -3.25 5.95 -7.47
C LEU A 325 -4.03 4.66 -7.19
N ARG A 326 -3.89 3.65 -8.05
CA ARG A 326 -4.50 2.33 -7.84
C ARG A 326 -3.97 1.63 -6.60
N VAL A 327 -2.68 1.71 -6.29
CA VAL A 327 -2.12 1.15 -5.05
C VAL A 327 -2.71 1.87 -3.83
N ILE A 328 -2.86 3.19 -3.86
CA ILE A 328 -3.48 3.98 -2.79
C ILE A 328 -4.95 3.54 -2.59
N VAL A 329 -5.73 3.38 -3.67
CA VAL A 329 -7.13 2.90 -3.59
C VAL A 329 -7.20 1.46 -3.11
N ASN A 330 -6.30 0.58 -3.56
CA ASN A 330 -6.22 -0.79 -3.06
C ASN A 330 -5.98 -0.85 -1.55
N LYS A 331 -5.14 0.06 -1.01
CA LYS A 331 -4.95 0.16 0.44
C LYS A 331 -6.29 0.49 1.15
N MET A 332 -7.14 1.34 0.55
CA MET A 332 -8.48 1.64 1.07
C MET A 332 -9.42 0.42 0.98
N ILE A 333 -9.44 -0.28 -0.16
CA ILE A 333 -10.26 -1.48 -0.39
C ILE A 333 -9.90 -2.59 0.62
N ASP A 334 -8.60 -2.79 0.85
CA ASP A 334 -8.09 -3.74 1.83
C ASP A 334 -8.34 -3.29 3.29
N GLY A 335 -8.99 -2.14 3.51
CA GLY A 335 -9.32 -1.60 4.82
C GLY A 335 -8.10 -1.24 5.65
N ASN A 336 -7.02 -0.76 5.02
CA ASN A 336 -5.84 -0.30 5.74
C ASN A 336 -6.12 1.04 6.44
N LYS A 337 -5.89 1.08 7.76
CA LYS A 337 -6.17 2.24 8.63
C LYS A 337 -4.91 2.85 9.23
N ASP A 338 -3.75 2.33 8.87
CA ASP A 338 -2.42 2.83 9.26
C ASP A 338 -2.14 4.22 8.67
N TYR A 339 -2.83 4.63 7.60
CA TYR A 339 -2.75 6.00 7.09
C TYR A 339 -4.07 6.49 6.48
N ASN A 340 -4.22 7.81 6.37
CA ASN A 340 -5.38 8.39 5.66
C ASN A 340 -5.14 8.38 4.14
N TYR A 341 -5.33 7.21 3.54
CA TYR A 341 -5.13 6.99 2.11
C TYR A 341 -6.09 7.80 1.23
N GLN A 342 -7.34 8.03 1.68
CA GLN A 342 -8.30 8.90 0.98
C GLN A 342 -7.76 10.32 0.83
N LYS A 343 -7.26 10.91 1.92
CA LYS A 343 -6.63 12.24 1.88
C LYS A 343 -5.35 12.23 1.04
N LEU A 344 -4.55 11.17 1.15
CA LEU A 344 -3.32 11.03 0.37
C LEU A 344 -3.61 11.03 -1.13
N PHE A 345 -4.64 10.29 -1.57
CA PHE A 345 -5.10 10.28 -2.96
C PHE A 345 -5.42 11.69 -3.42
N GLY A 346 -6.26 12.43 -2.68
CA GLY A 346 -6.68 13.77 -3.09
C GLY A 346 -5.50 14.74 -3.23
N ILE A 347 -4.55 14.69 -2.30
CA ILE A 347 -3.33 15.52 -2.35
C ILE A 347 -2.45 15.12 -3.55
N PHE A 348 -2.25 13.81 -3.78
CA PHE A 348 -1.44 13.31 -4.89
C PHE A 348 -2.07 13.58 -6.26
N TRP A 349 -3.41 13.57 -6.34
CA TRP A 349 -4.17 13.98 -7.50
C TRP A 349 -3.94 15.46 -7.81
N GLN A 350 -4.20 16.33 -6.84
CA GLN A 350 -4.14 17.79 -7.01
C GLN A 350 -2.73 18.33 -7.29
N GLN A 351 -1.68 17.68 -6.76
CA GLN A 351 -0.29 18.10 -6.99
C GLN A 351 0.35 17.45 -8.21
N GLY A 352 -0.31 16.45 -8.82
CA GLY A 352 0.21 15.75 -9.98
C GLY A 352 0.26 16.64 -11.23
N PRO A 353 1.16 16.38 -12.19
CA PRO A 353 1.16 17.11 -13.44
C PRO A 353 -0.13 16.83 -14.24
N SER A 354 -0.64 17.85 -14.93
CA SER A 354 -1.92 17.76 -15.66
C SER A 354 -1.90 16.76 -16.82
N THR A 355 -0.72 16.42 -17.36
CA THR A 355 -0.54 15.34 -18.34
C THR A 355 -0.90 13.99 -17.74
N HIS A 356 -0.49 13.74 -16.49
CA HIS A 356 -0.73 12.49 -15.79
C HIS A 356 -2.20 12.33 -15.38
N THR A 357 -2.83 13.40 -14.88
CA THR A 357 -4.27 13.34 -14.54
C THR A 357 -5.13 13.10 -15.78
N LYS A 358 -4.80 13.76 -16.91
CA LYS A 358 -5.44 13.49 -18.21
C LYS A 358 -5.29 12.05 -18.67
N HIS A 359 -4.09 11.48 -18.54
CA HIS A 359 -3.86 10.07 -18.86
C HIS A 359 -4.76 9.14 -18.03
N VAL A 360 -4.88 9.39 -16.73
CA VAL A 360 -5.74 8.58 -15.85
C VAL A 360 -7.21 8.68 -16.24
N ILE A 361 -7.69 9.88 -16.58
CA ILE A 361 -9.07 10.11 -17.05
C ILE A 361 -9.32 9.33 -18.36
N ASP A 362 -8.41 9.40 -19.32
CA ASP A 362 -8.54 8.69 -20.59
C ASP A 362 -8.53 7.16 -20.39
N LYS A 363 -7.66 6.66 -19.50
CA LYS A 363 -7.61 5.25 -19.12
C LYS A 363 -8.91 4.80 -18.46
N CYS A 364 -9.49 5.60 -17.57
CA CYS A 364 -10.82 5.31 -17.00
C CYS A 364 -11.90 5.28 -18.10
N GLY A 365 -11.86 6.21 -19.06
CA GLY A 365 -12.76 6.24 -20.22
C GLY A 365 -12.60 5.05 -21.16
N SER A 366 -11.43 4.40 -21.14
CA SER A 366 -11.11 3.20 -21.92
C SER A 366 -11.34 1.90 -21.13
N GLY A 367 -11.94 1.98 -19.93
CA GLY A 367 -12.27 0.81 -19.09
C GLY A 367 -11.25 0.49 -17.99
N GLY A 368 -10.47 1.48 -17.55
CA GLY A 368 -9.59 1.38 -16.37
C GLY A 368 -10.36 1.11 -15.07
N LEU A 369 -9.69 0.48 -14.11
CA LEU A 369 -10.31 0.04 -12.84
C LEU A 369 -10.40 1.14 -11.78
N LEU A 370 -9.63 2.23 -11.89
CA LEU A 370 -9.48 3.19 -10.81
C LEU A 370 -10.82 3.81 -10.37
N LEU A 371 -11.61 4.29 -11.32
CA LEU A 371 -12.91 4.88 -11.02
C LEU A 371 -13.86 3.86 -10.37
N LEU A 372 -13.91 2.64 -10.91
CA LEU A 372 -14.70 1.54 -10.33
C LEU A 372 -14.30 1.26 -8.89
N ASP A 373 -13.00 1.22 -8.61
CA ASP A 373 -12.46 0.94 -7.29
C ASP A 373 -12.77 2.08 -6.29
N LEU A 374 -12.76 3.34 -6.72
CA LEU A 374 -13.22 4.48 -5.91
C LEU A 374 -14.72 4.40 -5.57
N PHE A 375 -15.56 3.96 -6.52
CA PHE A 375 -16.99 3.72 -6.26
C PHE A 375 -17.22 2.58 -5.27
N LYS A 376 -16.36 1.53 -5.26
CA LYS A 376 -16.46 0.44 -4.28
C LYS A 376 -16.20 0.91 -2.85
N VAL A 377 -15.25 1.82 -2.65
CA VAL A 377 -14.93 2.40 -1.33
C VAL A 377 -15.75 3.64 -1.00
N GLU A 378 -16.69 4.03 -1.86
CA GLU A 378 -17.61 5.16 -1.69
C GLU A 378 -16.89 6.51 -1.48
N ASP A 379 -15.75 6.69 -2.12
CA ASP A 379 -14.91 7.89 -1.98
C ASP A 379 -15.40 9.04 -2.87
N VAL A 380 -16.52 9.65 -2.49
CA VAL A 380 -17.17 10.73 -3.24
C VAL A 380 -16.24 11.92 -3.45
N GLU A 381 -15.40 12.24 -2.48
CA GLU A 381 -14.49 13.38 -2.55
C GLU A 381 -13.50 13.22 -3.71
N ASN A 382 -12.83 12.06 -3.79
CA ASN A 382 -11.87 11.80 -4.85
C ASN A 382 -12.53 11.53 -6.20
N ILE A 383 -13.74 10.95 -6.23
CA ILE A 383 -14.52 10.84 -7.48
C ILE A 383 -14.83 12.23 -8.04
N LYS A 384 -15.24 13.18 -7.19
CA LYS A 384 -15.49 14.57 -7.61
C LYS A 384 -14.26 15.25 -8.16
N LEU A 385 -13.07 15.01 -7.59
CA LEU A 385 -11.82 15.56 -8.11
C LEU A 385 -11.56 15.09 -9.55
N ILE A 386 -11.73 13.79 -9.83
CA ILE A 386 -11.58 13.26 -11.19
C ILE A 386 -12.57 13.92 -12.15
N PHE A 387 -13.83 14.06 -11.75
CA PHE A 387 -14.83 14.71 -12.60
C PHE A 387 -14.61 16.20 -12.78
N GLN A 388 -14.04 16.91 -11.79
CA GLN A 388 -13.71 18.33 -11.95
C GLN A 388 -12.65 18.57 -13.01
N ASP A 389 -11.69 17.65 -13.15
CA ASP A 389 -10.62 17.75 -14.14
C ASP A 389 -10.99 17.18 -15.51
N ALA A 390 -12.11 16.44 -15.61
CA ALA A 390 -12.61 15.86 -16.85
C ALA A 390 -13.49 16.83 -17.64
N THR A 391 -13.25 16.91 -18.95
CA THR A 391 -14.11 17.61 -19.90
C THR A 391 -15.47 16.92 -20.05
N PRO A 392 -16.52 17.61 -20.53
CA PRO A 392 -17.83 16.98 -20.77
C PRO A 392 -17.78 15.72 -21.64
N LYS A 393 -16.93 15.70 -22.66
CA LYS A 393 -16.74 14.51 -23.51
C LYS A 393 -16.02 13.36 -22.80
N GLU A 394 -15.08 13.66 -21.91
CA GLU A 394 -14.44 12.64 -21.08
C GLU A 394 -15.43 12.06 -20.08
N LYS A 395 -16.21 12.91 -19.42
CA LYS A 395 -17.30 12.51 -18.53
C LYS A 395 -18.32 11.60 -19.21
N GLU A 396 -18.72 11.92 -20.44
CA GLU A 396 -19.54 11.03 -21.27
C GLU A 396 -18.81 9.68 -21.47
N ARG A 397 -17.56 9.69 -21.92
CA ARG A 397 -16.79 8.44 -22.10
C ARG A 397 -16.70 7.60 -20.82
N LEU A 398 -16.57 8.21 -19.65
CA LEU A 398 -16.48 7.51 -18.36
C LEU A 398 -17.72 6.69 -18.03
N ILE A 399 -18.93 7.18 -18.35
CA ILE A 399 -20.17 6.46 -18.05
C ILE A 399 -20.55 5.45 -19.13
N PHE A 400 -20.23 5.75 -20.39
CA PHE A 400 -20.54 4.89 -21.54
C PHE A 400 -19.56 3.73 -21.71
N CYS A 401 -18.36 3.80 -21.15
CA CYS A 401 -17.41 2.71 -21.24
C CYS A 401 -17.88 1.45 -20.49
N SER A 402 -17.26 0.32 -20.81
CA SER A 402 -17.68 -0.96 -20.24
C SER A 402 -17.62 -0.99 -18.70
N ARG A 403 -16.65 -0.29 -18.10
CA ARG A 403 -16.51 -0.14 -16.64
C ARG A 403 -17.44 0.89 -16.03
N GLY A 404 -17.78 1.97 -16.74
CA GLY A 404 -18.84 2.90 -16.31
C GLY A 404 -20.16 2.19 -16.12
N GLN A 405 -20.50 1.29 -17.05
CA GLN A 405 -21.70 0.48 -16.95
C GLN A 405 -21.60 -0.59 -15.84
N ASP A 406 -20.41 -1.15 -15.57
CA ASP A 406 -20.20 -2.02 -14.39
C ASP A 406 -20.44 -1.26 -13.07
N ILE A 407 -19.98 0.00 -12.97
CA ILE A 407 -20.24 0.85 -11.80
C ILE A 407 -21.75 0.98 -11.58
N CYS A 408 -22.51 1.33 -12.63
CA CYS A 408 -23.96 1.42 -12.53
C CYS A 408 -24.60 0.10 -12.07
N GLN A 409 -24.17 -1.03 -12.63
CA GLN A 409 -24.67 -2.35 -12.25
C GLN A 409 -24.36 -2.68 -10.78
N ASP A 410 -23.13 -2.45 -10.32
CA ASP A 410 -22.71 -2.67 -8.93
C ASP A 410 -23.51 -1.79 -7.94
N LEU A 411 -23.76 -0.53 -8.31
CA LEU A 411 -24.57 0.39 -7.50
C LEU A 411 -26.05 -0.01 -7.45
N ILE A 412 -26.63 -0.47 -8.58
CA ILE A 412 -28.01 -0.98 -8.63
C ILE A 412 -28.12 -2.20 -7.73
N TYR A 413 -27.16 -3.12 -7.82
CA TYR A 413 -27.14 -4.33 -7.02
C TYR A 413 -26.99 -4.06 -5.52
N GLY A 414 -26.26 -3.00 -5.16
CA GLY A 414 -26.12 -2.50 -3.80
C GLY A 414 -27.31 -1.67 -3.28
N ASP A 415 -28.35 -1.41 -4.08
CA ASP A 415 -29.46 -0.50 -3.74
C ASP A 415 -28.98 0.93 -3.39
N ARG A 416 -27.92 1.39 -4.07
CA ARG A 416 -27.27 2.70 -3.83
C ARG A 416 -27.78 3.78 -4.78
N GLY A 417 -29.09 3.99 -4.82
CA GLY A 417 -29.78 4.90 -5.76
C GLY A 417 -29.21 6.32 -5.81
N GLY A 418 -28.89 6.93 -4.67
CA GLY A 418 -28.31 8.27 -4.62
C GLY A 418 -26.91 8.39 -5.26
N PHE A 419 -26.10 7.33 -5.20
CA PHE A 419 -24.78 7.30 -5.85
C PHE A 419 -24.89 7.12 -7.37
N ILE A 420 -25.89 6.35 -7.81
CA ILE A 420 -26.22 6.22 -9.24
C ILE A 420 -26.62 7.57 -9.80
N GLU A 421 -27.53 8.26 -9.11
CA GLU A 421 -27.99 9.58 -9.50
C GLU A 421 -26.82 10.56 -9.57
N PHE A 422 -25.95 10.58 -8.55
CA PHE A 422 -24.72 11.37 -8.54
C PHE A 422 -23.85 11.08 -9.77
N PHE A 423 -23.54 9.81 -10.06
CA PHE A 423 -22.68 9.45 -11.19
C PHE A 423 -23.27 9.89 -12.53
N ILE A 424 -24.57 9.65 -12.73
CA ILE A 424 -25.27 10.04 -13.96
C ILE A 424 -25.29 11.56 -14.12
N ARG A 425 -25.61 12.32 -13.06
CA ARG A 425 -25.68 13.78 -13.12
C ARG A 425 -24.31 14.40 -13.39
N GLU A 426 -23.25 13.83 -12.84
CA GLU A 426 -21.89 14.29 -13.11
C GLU A 426 -21.44 14.00 -14.54
N CYS A 427 -21.90 12.88 -15.13
CA CYS A 427 -21.45 12.45 -16.44
C CYS A 427 -22.30 12.93 -17.62
N ILE A 428 -23.62 13.08 -17.44
CA ILE A 428 -24.56 13.34 -18.52
C ILE A 428 -25.28 14.66 -18.26
N SER A 429 -24.99 15.64 -19.12
CA SER A 429 -25.60 16.98 -19.02
C SER A 429 -26.76 17.18 -20.00
N SER A 430 -26.88 16.38 -21.06
CA SER A 430 -27.94 16.54 -22.05
C SER A 430 -29.00 15.44 -22.01
N LYS A 431 -30.23 15.81 -22.35
CA LYS A 431 -31.34 14.86 -22.50
C LYS A 431 -31.06 13.78 -23.55
N ASN A 432 -30.49 14.16 -24.70
CA ASN A 432 -30.24 13.22 -25.79
C ASN A 432 -29.23 12.15 -25.39
N GLU A 433 -28.16 12.54 -24.69
CA GLU A 433 -27.18 11.59 -24.13
C GLU A 433 -27.81 10.72 -23.04
N MET A 434 -28.72 11.26 -22.22
CA MET A 434 -29.43 10.47 -21.19
C MET A 434 -30.31 9.39 -21.81
N VAL A 435 -31.05 9.73 -22.88
CA VAL A 435 -31.87 8.77 -23.64
C VAL A 435 -30.98 7.72 -24.29
N LYS A 436 -29.87 8.14 -24.91
CA LYS A 436 -28.88 7.23 -25.50
C LYS A 436 -28.31 6.26 -24.45
N PHE A 437 -27.89 6.77 -23.30
CA PHE A 437 -27.36 5.97 -22.19
C PHE A 437 -28.38 4.93 -21.71
N ARG A 438 -29.64 5.35 -21.54
CA ARG A 438 -30.73 4.46 -21.13
C ARG A 438 -30.90 3.27 -22.07
N GLU A 439 -30.93 3.52 -23.39
CA GLU A 439 -31.12 2.47 -24.39
C GLU A 439 -29.89 1.54 -24.47
N GLU A 440 -28.68 2.09 -24.53
CA GLU A 440 -27.45 1.28 -24.55
C GLU A 440 -27.29 0.43 -23.28
N PHE A 441 -27.63 0.98 -22.11
CA PHE A 441 -27.57 0.24 -20.86
C PHE A 441 -28.61 -0.89 -20.81
N LYS A 442 -29.81 -0.65 -21.34
CA LYS A 442 -30.86 -1.67 -21.47
C LYS A 442 -30.44 -2.80 -22.41
N GLU A 443 -29.82 -2.50 -23.53
CA GLU A 443 -29.26 -3.50 -24.46
C GLU A 443 -28.19 -4.34 -23.76
N ARG A 444 -27.25 -3.69 -23.05
CA ARG A 444 -26.22 -4.39 -22.27
C ARG A 444 -26.82 -5.33 -21.25
N ILE A 445 -27.79 -4.90 -20.45
CA ILE A 445 -28.41 -5.77 -19.44
C ILE A 445 -29.01 -7.00 -20.10
N THR A 446 -29.70 -6.82 -21.23
CA THR A 446 -30.31 -7.92 -21.99
C THR A 446 -29.27 -8.93 -22.48
N TRP A 447 -28.05 -8.47 -22.80
CA TRP A 447 -26.95 -9.32 -23.24
C TRP A 447 -26.18 -9.97 -22.09
N CYS A 448 -25.92 -9.24 -21.00
CA CYS A 448 -25.08 -9.70 -19.88
C CYS A 448 -25.83 -10.50 -18.81
N CYS A 449 -27.13 -10.27 -18.60
CA CYS A 449 -27.87 -10.90 -17.51
C CYS A 449 -28.62 -12.15 -17.99
N SER A 450 -28.48 -13.25 -17.24
CA SER A 450 -29.33 -14.42 -17.46
C SER A 450 -30.80 -14.09 -17.19
N ARG A 451 -31.72 -14.83 -17.82
CA ARG A 451 -33.17 -14.65 -17.61
C ARG A 451 -33.58 -14.83 -16.15
N GLU A 452 -32.87 -15.68 -15.42
CA GLU A 452 -33.05 -15.90 -13.98
C GLU A 452 -32.58 -14.71 -13.14
N GLU A 453 -31.40 -14.13 -13.42
CA GLU A 453 -30.91 -12.94 -12.71
C GLU A 453 -31.79 -11.72 -12.95
N PHE A 454 -32.25 -11.53 -14.19
CA PHE A 454 -33.16 -10.45 -14.53
C PHE A 454 -34.45 -10.54 -13.72
N THR A 455 -35.02 -11.74 -13.59
CA THR A 455 -36.24 -11.97 -12.81
C THR A 455 -35.99 -11.76 -11.31
N LYS A 456 -34.86 -12.24 -10.78
CA LYS A 456 -34.50 -12.10 -9.36
C LYS A 456 -34.28 -10.65 -8.90
N ARG A 457 -33.91 -9.75 -9.83
CA ARG A 457 -33.55 -8.35 -9.52
C ARG A 457 -34.43 -7.33 -10.24
N LYS A 458 -35.60 -7.76 -10.73
CA LYS A 458 -36.49 -6.94 -11.56
C LYS A 458 -36.87 -5.63 -10.88
N ASP A 459 -37.17 -5.67 -9.59
CA ASP A 459 -37.52 -4.50 -8.78
C ASP A 459 -36.40 -3.44 -8.77
N LYS A 460 -35.14 -3.86 -8.69
CA LYS A 460 -33.98 -2.96 -8.70
C LYS A 460 -33.79 -2.30 -10.06
N TRP A 461 -33.98 -3.07 -11.12
CA TRP A 461 -33.93 -2.55 -12.49
C TRP A 461 -35.07 -1.56 -12.76
N ASP A 462 -36.29 -1.90 -12.35
CA ASP A 462 -37.45 -1.02 -12.52
C ASP A 462 -37.24 0.32 -11.79
N LYS A 463 -36.72 0.29 -10.55
CA LYS A 463 -36.32 1.51 -9.81
C LYS A 463 -35.27 2.33 -10.55
N PHE A 464 -34.26 1.69 -11.12
CA PHE A 464 -33.21 2.37 -11.87
C PHE A 464 -33.74 3.03 -13.14
N PHE A 465 -34.58 2.34 -13.93
CA PHE A 465 -35.16 2.94 -15.14
C PHE A 465 -36.15 4.06 -14.79
N GLN A 466 -36.89 3.95 -13.68
CA GLN A 466 -37.70 5.06 -13.17
C GLN A 466 -36.84 6.27 -12.79
N LEU A 467 -35.68 6.07 -12.15
CA LEU A 467 -34.74 7.15 -11.86
C LEU A 467 -34.26 7.84 -13.14
N LEU A 468 -33.88 7.07 -14.17
CA LEU A 468 -33.50 7.64 -15.48
C LEU A 468 -34.65 8.41 -16.12
N ASP A 469 -35.87 7.88 -16.10
CA ASP A 469 -37.04 8.54 -16.68
C ASP A 469 -37.33 9.88 -15.95
N ASN A 470 -37.18 9.92 -14.62
CA ASN A 470 -37.28 11.15 -13.83
C ASN A 470 -36.19 12.18 -14.22
N LEU A 471 -34.94 11.74 -14.35
CA LEU A 471 -33.82 12.61 -14.76
C LEU A 471 -34.01 13.19 -16.17
N ILE A 472 -34.56 12.40 -17.10
CA ILE A 472 -34.91 12.84 -18.46
C ILE A 472 -35.98 13.95 -18.39
N GLN A 473 -37.02 13.77 -17.58
CA GLN A 473 -38.09 14.75 -17.41
C GLN A 473 -37.64 16.04 -16.71
N GLU A 474 -36.70 15.96 -15.76
CA GLU A 474 -36.11 17.15 -15.14
C GLU A 474 -35.34 18.01 -16.13
N ASN A 475 -34.58 17.38 -17.03
CA ASN A 475 -33.84 18.09 -18.07
C ASN A 475 -34.78 18.76 -19.09
N ASP A 476 -36.00 18.25 -19.28
CA ASP A 476 -37.05 18.93 -20.07
C ASP A 476 -37.55 20.21 -19.39
N LYS A 477 -37.70 20.21 -18.06
CA LYS A 477 -38.19 21.38 -17.31
C LYS A 477 -37.16 22.51 -17.24
N LYS A 478 -35.86 22.20 -17.09
CA LYS A 478 -34.79 23.22 -17.06
C LYS A 478 -34.70 24.03 -18.36
N ARG A 479 -34.91 23.41 -19.52
CA ARG A 479 -34.97 24.11 -20.82
C ARG A 479 -36.23 24.96 -20.99
N GLY A 480 -37.34 24.59 -20.36
CA GLY A 480 -38.56 25.41 -20.35
C GLY A 480 -38.35 26.74 -19.62
N ILE A 481 -37.55 26.74 -18.54
CA ILE A 481 -37.28 27.91 -17.71
C ILE A 481 -36.18 28.80 -18.33
N GLU A 482 -35.09 28.22 -18.85
CA GLU A 482 -34.05 29.00 -19.56
C GLU A 482 -34.55 29.54 -20.92
N GLY A 483 -35.53 28.87 -21.54
CA GLY A 483 -36.20 29.35 -22.75
C GLY A 483 -37.24 30.44 -22.52
N GLU A 484 -37.74 30.60 -21.27
CA GLU A 484 -38.65 31.69 -20.89
C GLU A 484 -37.91 32.97 -20.48
N GLU A 485 -36.64 32.90 -20.07
CA GLU A 485 -35.82 34.09 -19.77
C GLU A 485 -35.02 34.64 -20.96
N SER A 486 -34.99 33.95 -22.11
CA SER A 486 -34.36 34.47 -23.34
C SER A 486 -35.37 35.03 -24.36
N SER A 487 -36.13 36.07 -24.01
CA SER A 487 -36.64 37.03 -25.01
C SER A 487 -37.11 38.38 -24.44
N PRO A 488 -36.22 39.37 -24.24
CA PRO A 488 -36.63 40.78 -24.13
C PRO A 488 -36.80 41.48 -25.49
N ALA A 489 -36.64 40.77 -26.61
CA ALA A 489 -36.51 41.41 -27.93
C ALA A 489 -37.83 41.59 -28.72
N LYS A 490 -39.00 41.29 -28.13
CA LYS A 490 -40.30 41.48 -28.81
C LYS A 490 -41.32 42.38 -28.07
N LYS A 491 -40.94 43.03 -26.97
CA LYS A 491 -41.80 44.00 -26.26
C LYS A 491 -41.40 45.48 -26.43
N LEU A 492 -40.47 45.79 -27.33
CA LEU A 492 -39.94 47.15 -27.57
C LEU A 492 -40.08 47.61 -29.04
N ARG A 493 -41.11 47.15 -29.76
CA ARG A 493 -41.43 47.66 -31.11
C ARG A 493 -42.83 48.27 -31.26
N SER A 494 -43.52 48.53 -30.15
CA SER A 494 -44.83 49.15 -30.14
C SER A 494 -44.91 50.43 -29.28
N ILE A 495 -43.77 51.02 -28.90
CA ILE A 495 -43.73 52.28 -28.12
C ILE A 495 -42.90 53.39 -28.82
N GLU A 496 -42.09 53.10 -29.85
CA GLU A 496 -41.26 54.12 -30.54
C GLU A 496 -41.88 54.70 -31.83
N LEU A 497 -43.20 54.87 -31.90
CA LEU A 497 -43.87 55.51 -33.06
C LEU A 497 -44.86 56.63 -32.72
N GLU A 498 -44.90 57.10 -31.46
CA GLU A 498 -45.74 58.24 -31.06
C GLU A 498 -44.99 59.49 -30.54
N GLU A 499 -43.66 59.47 -30.38
CA GLU A 499 -42.93 60.64 -29.81
C GLU A 499 -42.04 61.44 -30.78
N VAL A 500 -42.05 61.16 -32.09
CA VAL A 500 -41.23 61.94 -33.07
C VAL A 500 -42.04 62.97 -33.89
N THR A 501 -43.35 63.11 -33.68
CA THR A 501 -44.19 64.11 -34.39
C THR A 501 -44.51 65.38 -33.57
N HIS A 502 -43.80 65.65 -32.47
CA HIS A 502 -44.03 66.87 -31.66
C HIS A 502 -42.80 67.70 -31.27
N SER A 503 -41.76 67.73 -32.11
CA SER A 503 -40.70 68.75 -31.99
C SER A 503 -40.15 69.23 -33.34
N MET A 504 -41.03 69.80 -34.19
CA MET A 504 -40.67 70.78 -35.22
C MET A 504 -41.75 71.87 -35.31
N LYS A 505 -41.73 72.80 -34.35
CA LYS A 505 -42.32 74.15 -34.46
C LYS A 505 -41.56 75.13 -33.54
N LYS A 506 -40.35 75.52 -33.94
CA LYS A 506 -39.87 76.91 -34.08
C LYS A 506 -38.39 76.91 -34.44
#